data_AF-A0A2V7WXW1-F1
#
_entry.id   AF-A0A2V7WXW1-F1
#
_cell.length_a   1.000
_cell.length_b   1.000
_cell.length_c   1.000
_cell.angle_alpha   90.00
_cell.angle_beta   90.00
_cell.angle_gamma   90.00
#
_symmetry.space_group_name_H-M   'P 1'
#
loop_
_entity.id
_entity.type
_entity.pdbx_description
1 polymer ?
#
loop_
_entity_poly.entity_id
_entity_poly.type
_entity_poly.pdbx_seq_one_letter_code
_entity_poly.pdbx_strand_id
1 'polypeptide(L)'
;MDADKQSGVSMIHNERMTVRRLKTYTGAQGYVYQYYFVGKRAALADDPEAPASEFIFDVTSDRKLTYAVSVFLPESPLAAWSRDHGRPVNDAEQYAAVKLRLFRAFDELADVKEQGRRLTINAQLLEEALASLGVE
;
A
#
# COMPACT_ATOMS: atom_id res chain seq x y z
N MET A 1 -40.20 46.04 7.07
CA MET A 1 -39.69 45.64 8.39
C MET A 1 -39.79 44.12 8.40
N ASP A 2 -38.77 43.32 8.13
CA ASP A 2 -37.31 43.49 8.08
C ASP A 2 -36.78 42.29 7.24
N ALA A 3 -35.91 42.51 6.25
CA ALA A 3 -34.45 42.30 6.31
C ALA A 3 -34.05 40.80 6.37
N ASP A 4 -33.36 40.29 5.32
CA ASP A 4 -31.92 39.92 5.37
C ASP A 4 -31.79 38.41 5.75
N LYS A 5 -31.01 37.51 5.15
CA LYS A 5 -29.85 37.60 4.27
C LYS A 5 -29.45 36.19 3.79
N GLN A 6 -28.88 36.15 2.60
CA GLN A 6 -27.74 35.32 2.17
C GLN A 6 -27.81 33.79 2.21
N SER A 7 -28.11 33.27 1.02
CA SER A 7 -27.37 32.20 0.34
C SER A 7 -25.85 32.28 0.59
N GLY A 8 -25.28 31.18 1.06
CA GLY A 8 -23.83 30.92 1.12
C GLY A 8 -23.56 29.51 0.61
N VAL A 9 -23.24 29.42 -0.68
CA VAL A 9 -22.86 28.20 -1.40
C VAL A 9 -21.68 27.51 -0.69
N SER A 10 -21.88 26.28 -0.25
CA SER A 10 -20.82 25.43 0.30
C SER A 10 -19.81 25.09 -0.80
N MET A 11 -18.70 25.83 -0.85
CA MET A 11 -17.54 25.53 -1.68
C MET A 11 -16.83 24.28 -1.13
N ILE A 12 -17.27 23.10 -1.56
CA ILE A 12 -16.44 21.90 -1.47
C ILE A 12 -15.44 21.93 -2.62
N HIS A 13 -14.18 22.15 -2.26
CA HIS A 13 -13.02 22.17 -3.14
C HIS A 13 -12.96 20.92 -4.03
N ASN A 14 -13.20 21.13 -5.32
CA ASN A 14 -12.96 20.16 -6.38
C ASN A 14 -11.46 20.17 -6.74
N GLU A 15 -10.64 19.66 -5.82
CA GLU A 15 -9.21 19.48 -6.04
C GLU A 15 -8.96 18.06 -6.56
N ARG A 16 -9.02 17.92 -7.90
CA ARG A 16 -8.53 16.76 -8.67
C ARG A 16 -8.88 15.40 -8.05
N MET A 17 -10.16 15.05 -8.01
CA MET A 17 -10.60 13.73 -7.57
C MET A 17 -10.17 12.64 -8.57
N THR A 18 -8.91 12.22 -8.50
CA THR A 18 -8.56 10.85 -8.87
C THR A 18 -9.42 9.96 -7.98
N VAL A 19 -10.45 9.34 -8.57
CA VAL A 19 -11.35 8.43 -7.85
C VAL A 19 -10.47 7.32 -7.26
N ARG A 20 -10.19 7.41 -5.96
CA ARG A 20 -9.44 6.39 -5.22
C ARG A 20 -10.32 5.15 -5.16
N ARG A 21 -10.01 4.16 -5.99
CA ARG A 21 -10.81 2.94 -6.10
C ARG A 21 -10.59 2.07 -4.86
N LEU A 22 -11.59 2.05 -3.98
CA LEU A 22 -11.64 1.13 -2.85
C LEU A 22 -11.65 -0.32 -3.36
N LYS A 23 -10.73 -1.13 -2.87
CA LYS A 23 -10.66 -2.57 -3.11
C LYS A 23 -11.05 -3.31 -1.84
N THR A 24 -11.66 -4.47 -2.00
CA THR A 24 -12.03 -5.37 -0.92
C THR A 24 -11.23 -6.66 -1.07
N TYR A 25 -10.68 -7.16 0.03
CA TYR A 25 -9.96 -8.41 0.13
C TYR A 25 -10.54 -9.24 1.28
N THR A 26 -10.87 -10.49 1.02
CA THR A 26 -11.30 -11.44 2.05
C THR A 26 -10.09 -12.26 2.44
N GLY A 27 -9.57 -12.05 3.65
CA GLY A 27 -8.44 -12.82 4.17
C GLY A 27 -8.85 -14.24 4.52
N ALA A 28 -7.87 -15.14 4.53
CA ALA A 28 -8.02 -16.57 4.82
C ALA A 28 -8.60 -16.84 6.22
N GLN A 29 -8.40 -15.91 7.17
CA GLN A 29 -8.93 -15.99 8.53
C GLN A 29 -10.40 -15.54 8.65
N GLY A 30 -11.06 -15.19 7.55
CA GLY A 30 -12.47 -14.77 7.52
C GLY A 30 -12.70 -13.26 7.74
N TYR A 31 -11.64 -12.48 7.94
CA TYR A 31 -11.71 -11.02 8.00
C TYR A 31 -11.81 -10.41 6.61
N VAL A 32 -12.64 -9.38 6.47
CA VAL A 32 -12.76 -8.59 5.24
C VAL A 32 -12.03 -7.27 5.43
N TYR A 33 -11.00 -7.05 4.63
CA TYR A 33 -10.26 -5.79 4.58
C TYR A 33 -10.70 -4.98 3.37
N GLN A 34 -10.86 -3.68 3.57
CA GLN A 34 -10.97 -2.72 2.49
C GLN A 34 -9.74 -1.84 2.50
N TYR A 35 -9.21 -1.58 1.31
CA TYR A 35 -8.00 -0.80 1.18
C TYR A 35 -7.97 0.01 -0.11
N TYR A 36 -7.19 1.08 -0.13
CA TYR A 36 -6.84 1.80 -1.35
C TYR A 36 -5.39 2.24 -1.30
N PHE A 37 -4.80 2.33 -2.50
CA PHE A 37 -3.44 2.82 -2.66
C PHE A 37 -3.42 4.34 -2.53
N VAL A 38 -2.58 4.85 -1.64
CA VAL A 38 -2.41 6.28 -1.37
C VAL A 38 -1.30 6.86 -2.26
N GLY A 39 -0.18 6.15 -2.36
CA GLY A 39 0.95 6.58 -3.18
C GLY A 39 2.24 5.79 -2.91
N LYS A 40 3.24 6.08 -3.75
CA LYS A 40 4.62 5.59 -3.66
C LYS A 40 5.54 6.78 -3.39
N ARG A 41 6.47 6.66 -2.45
CA ARG A 41 7.53 7.65 -2.19
C ARG A 41 8.84 6.95 -1.83
N ALA A 42 9.95 7.67 -1.83
CA ALA A 42 11.19 7.17 -1.23
C ALA A 42 11.03 7.12 0.30
N ALA A 43 11.59 6.09 0.93
CA ALA A 43 11.76 6.06 2.38
C ALA A 43 12.62 7.25 2.84
N LEU A 44 12.35 7.75 4.05
CA LEU A 44 13.13 8.85 4.62
C LEU A 44 14.59 8.41 4.83
N ALA A 45 15.54 9.34 4.73
CA ALA A 45 16.97 8.98 4.82
C ALA A 45 17.38 8.37 6.18
N ASP A 46 16.65 8.67 7.25
CA ASP A 46 16.86 8.12 8.60
C ASP A 46 16.02 6.84 8.86
N ASP A 47 15.21 6.43 7.89
CA ASP A 47 14.38 5.24 8.02
C ASP A 47 15.26 3.98 7.98
N PRO A 48 15.03 2.98 8.85
CA PRO A 48 15.88 1.78 8.92
C PRO A 48 15.87 0.94 7.64
N GLU A 49 14.85 1.10 6.81
CA GLU A 49 14.73 0.40 5.52
C GLU A 49 15.37 1.20 4.38
N ALA A 50 15.85 2.43 4.64
CA ALA A 50 16.49 3.22 3.63
C ALA A 50 17.82 2.59 3.17
N PRO A 51 18.11 2.57 1.86
CA PRO A 51 17.26 3.09 0.80
C PRO A 51 16.16 2.08 0.37
N ALA A 52 14.91 2.58 0.33
CA ALA A 52 13.72 1.82 -0.05
C ALA A 52 12.67 2.69 -0.74
N SER A 53 11.80 2.05 -1.51
CA SER A 53 10.51 2.62 -1.89
C SER A 53 9.45 2.27 -0.85
N GLU A 54 8.74 3.27 -0.33
CA GLU A 54 7.60 3.13 0.56
C GLU A 54 6.29 3.22 -0.24
N PHE A 55 5.47 2.19 -0.15
CA PHE A 55 4.14 2.13 -0.72
C PHE A 55 3.10 2.21 0.40
N ILE A 56 2.22 3.20 0.33
CA ILE A 56 1.28 3.51 1.41
C ILE A 56 -0.13 3.10 0.99
N PHE A 57 -0.79 2.35 1.87
CA PHE A 57 -2.17 1.92 1.72
C PHE A 57 -2.96 2.39 2.92
N ASP A 58 -4.14 2.95 2.68
CA ASP A 58 -5.12 3.13 3.74
C ASP A 58 -5.97 1.87 3.80
N VAL A 59 -6.09 1.30 4.99
CA VAL A 59 -6.73 0.01 5.26
C VAL A 59 -7.78 0.17 6.35
N THR A 60 -8.89 -0.55 6.21
CA THR A 60 -9.93 -0.67 7.23
C THR A 60 -10.54 -2.07 7.21
N SER A 61 -10.83 -2.65 8.37
CA SER A 61 -11.53 -3.93 8.51
C SER A 61 -12.99 -3.79 8.97
N ASP A 62 -13.33 -2.69 9.65
CA ASP A 62 -14.67 -2.44 10.23
C ASP A 62 -15.37 -1.20 9.60
N ARG A 63 -14.74 -0.55 8.61
CA ARG A 63 -15.19 0.71 7.97
C ARG A 63 -15.29 1.92 8.88
N LYS A 64 -15.13 1.76 10.20
CA LYS A 64 -15.14 2.86 11.18
C LYS A 64 -13.76 3.49 11.37
N LEU A 65 -12.71 2.66 11.34
CA LEU A 65 -11.35 3.11 11.54
C LEU A 65 -10.49 2.77 10.32
N THR A 66 -9.93 3.81 9.72
CA THR A 66 -8.96 3.70 8.63
C THR A 66 -7.57 4.00 9.18
N TYR A 67 -6.59 3.18 8.83
CA TYR A 67 -5.20 3.36 9.24
C TYR A 67 -4.27 3.13 8.05
N ALA A 68 -3.13 3.84 8.05
CA ALA A 68 -2.11 3.66 7.04
C ALA A 68 -1.26 2.41 7.32
N VAL A 69 -1.01 1.64 6.27
CA VAL A 69 -0.04 0.54 6.20
C VAL A 69 1.02 0.93 5.18
N SER A 70 2.27 0.98 5.64
CA SER A 70 3.44 1.24 4.80
C SER A 70 4.14 -0.08 4.48
N VAL A 71 4.34 -0.35 3.20
CA VAL A 71 5.12 -1.48 2.70
C VAL A 71 6.42 -0.96 2.10
N PHE A 72 7.54 -1.32 2.70
CA PHE A 72 8.88 -0.97 2.28
C PHE A 72 9.42 -2.03 1.33
N LEU A 73 9.90 -1.57 0.19
CA LEU A 73 10.61 -2.36 -0.80
C LEU A 73 12.04 -1.82 -0.90
N PRO A 74 12.99 -2.42 -0.17
CA PRO A 74 14.39 -1.99 -0.17
C PRO A 74 15.03 -2.18 -1.55
N GLU A 75 16.02 -1.36 -1.87
CA GLU A 75 16.74 -1.45 -3.15
C GLU A 75 17.61 -2.71 -3.24
N SER A 76 18.07 -3.24 -2.10
CA SER A 76 18.95 -4.41 -2.07
C SER A 76 18.31 -5.70 -2.63
N PRO A 77 17.10 -6.12 -2.21
CA PRO A 77 16.34 -7.20 -2.84
C PRO A 77 16.13 -7.00 -4.34
N LEU A 78 15.77 -5.78 -4.76
CA LEU A 78 15.54 -5.45 -6.17
C LEU A 78 16.82 -5.62 -7.00
N ALA A 79 17.93 -5.07 -6.52
CA ALA A 79 19.22 -5.19 -7.18
C ALA A 79 19.71 -6.65 -7.26
N ALA A 80 19.50 -7.43 -6.20
CA ALA A 80 19.84 -8.85 -6.18
C ALA A 80 19.04 -9.63 -7.22
N TRP A 81 17.72 -9.44 -7.25
CA TRP A 81 16.83 -10.10 -8.21
C TRP A 81 17.18 -9.71 -9.66
N SER A 82 17.40 -8.42 -9.92
CA SER A 82 17.71 -7.93 -11.26
C SER A 82 19.06 -8.40 -11.78
N ARG A 83 20.03 -8.61 -10.88
CA ARG A 83 21.32 -9.20 -11.24
C ARG A 83 21.17 -10.68 -11.61
N ASP A 84 20.33 -11.42 -10.91
CA ASP A 84 20.11 -12.85 -11.12
C ASP A 84 19.37 -13.13 -12.45
N HIS A 85 18.32 -12.35 -12.72
CA HIS A 85 17.46 -12.52 -13.89
C HIS A 85 17.86 -11.66 -15.10
N GLY A 86 18.89 -10.81 -14.94
CA GLY A 86 19.42 -9.97 -16.03
C GLY A 86 18.50 -8.85 -16.51
N ARG A 87 17.44 -8.52 -15.76
CA ARG A 87 16.50 -7.43 -16.07
C ARG A 87 16.01 -6.68 -14.83
N PRO A 88 15.70 -5.38 -14.93
CA PRO A 88 15.13 -4.61 -13.82
C PRO A 88 13.69 -5.04 -13.52
N VAL A 89 13.31 -5.03 -12.24
CA VAL A 89 11.90 -5.13 -11.81
C VAL A 89 11.21 -3.77 -12.04
N ASN A 90 10.20 -3.74 -12.91
CA ASN A 90 9.49 -2.51 -13.26
C ASN A 90 8.48 -2.07 -12.18
N ASP A 91 7.95 -0.85 -12.27
CA ASP A 91 7.01 -0.31 -11.28
C ASP A 91 5.73 -1.14 -11.09
N ALA A 92 5.24 -1.80 -12.14
CA ALA A 92 4.05 -2.64 -12.05
C ALA A 92 4.34 -3.95 -11.30
N GLU A 93 5.49 -4.57 -11.56
CA GLU A 93 5.99 -5.75 -10.84
C GLU A 93 6.27 -5.42 -9.37
N GLN A 94 6.92 -4.29 -9.09
CA GLN A 94 7.13 -3.79 -7.72
C GLN A 94 5.80 -3.60 -6.98
N TYR A 95 4.83 -2.93 -7.61
CA TYR A 95 3.51 -2.72 -7.02
C TYR A 95 2.77 -4.04 -6.78
N ALA A 96 2.89 -5.00 -7.70
CA ALA A 96 2.30 -6.32 -7.55
C ALA A 96 2.91 -7.08 -6.36
N ALA A 97 4.24 -7.09 -6.23
CA ALA A 97 4.94 -7.71 -5.10
C ALA A 97 4.54 -7.07 -3.76
N VAL A 98 4.48 -5.74 -3.71
CA VAL A 98 3.99 -4.97 -2.56
C VAL A 98 2.57 -5.35 -2.17
N LYS A 99 1.68 -5.46 -3.15
CA LYS A 99 0.29 -5.83 -2.91
C LYS A 99 0.17 -7.27 -2.38
N LEU A 100 0.99 -8.19 -2.89
CA LEU A 100 1.05 -9.55 -2.36
C LEU A 100 1.55 -9.57 -0.91
N ARG A 101 2.55 -8.76 -0.56
CA ARG A 101 3.00 -8.60 0.84
C ARG A 101 1.89 -8.08 1.75
N LEU A 102 1.11 -7.12 1.28
CA LEU A 102 -0.05 -6.58 2.02
C LEU A 102 -1.10 -7.67 2.27
N PHE A 103 -1.43 -8.46 1.25
CA PHE A 103 -2.40 -9.56 1.38
C PHE A 103 -1.92 -10.63 2.34
N ARG A 104 -0.65 -11.02 2.21
CA ARG A 104 -0.02 -11.95 3.14
C ARG A 104 -0.11 -11.45 4.59
N ALA A 105 0.04 -10.14 4.83
CA ALA A 105 -0.20 -9.58 6.17
C ALA A 105 -1.65 -9.69 6.64
N PHE A 106 -2.62 -9.49 5.74
CA PHE A 106 -4.05 -9.68 6.04
C PHE A 106 -4.38 -11.15 6.37
N ASP A 107 -3.66 -12.10 5.76
CA ASP A 107 -3.83 -13.53 6.00
C ASP A 107 -3.10 -14.02 7.25
N GLU A 108 -1.91 -13.50 7.54
CA GLU A 108 -1.05 -13.98 8.64
C GLU A 108 -1.32 -13.27 9.97
N LEU A 109 -1.65 -11.97 9.96
CA LEU A 109 -1.77 -11.17 11.18
C LEU A 109 -3.22 -11.12 11.66
N ALA A 110 -3.46 -11.53 12.91
CA ALA A 110 -4.77 -11.37 13.54
C ALA A 110 -5.15 -9.89 13.74
N ASP A 111 -4.18 -9.02 14.05
CA ASP A 111 -4.39 -7.58 14.17
C ASP A 111 -3.37 -6.77 13.36
N VAL A 112 -3.74 -6.49 12.11
CA VAL A 112 -2.93 -5.70 11.16
C VAL A 112 -2.75 -4.26 11.62
N LYS A 113 -3.71 -3.70 12.37
CA LYS A 113 -3.62 -2.33 12.86
C LYS A 113 -2.51 -2.20 13.90
N GLU A 114 -2.34 -3.18 14.77
CA GLU A 114 -1.30 -3.14 15.80
C GLU A 114 0.05 -3.65 15.29
N GLN A 115 0.05 -4.71 14.48
CA GLN A 115 1.27 -5.44 14.12
C GLN A 115 1.68 -5.30 12.65
N GLY A 116 0.78 -4.83 11.79
CA GLY A 116 0.94 -4.85 10.34
C GLY A 116 1.03 -3.47 9.68
N ARG A 117 1.14 -2.37 10.46
CA ARG A 117 1.25 -1.00 9.91
C ARG A 117 2.55 -0.74 9.18
N ARG A 118 3.58 -1.54 9.43
CA ARG A 118 4.88 -1.45 8.78
C ARG A 118 5.31 -2.83 8.32
N LEU A 119 5.44 -3.00 7.01
CA LEU A 119 5.80 -4.26 6.37
C LEU A 119 7.04 -4.05 5.51
N THR A 120 7.91 -5.05 5.45
CA THR A 120 9.10 -5.05 4.58
C THR A 120 9.04 -6.23 3.63
N ILE A 121 9.59 -6.05 2.43
CA ILE A 121 9.87 -7.11 1.47
C ILE A 121 11.37 -7.42 1.47
N ASN A 122 11.72 -8.63 1.89
CA ASN A 122 13.09 -9.14 1.76
C ASN A 122 13.28 -9.87 0.41
N ALA A 123 14.50 -10.31 0.12
CA ALA A 123 14.82 -10.98 -1.14
C ALA A 123 13.99 -12.25 -1.38
N GLN A 124 13.80 -13.08 -0.34
CA GLN A 124 13.02 -14.31 -0.46
C GLN A 124 11.57 -14.02 -0.83
N LEU A 125 10.95 -13.08 -0.12
CA LEU A 125 9.57 -12.73 -0.39
C LEU A 125 9.40 -12.06 -1.76
N LEU A 126 10.36 -11.23 -2.17
CA LEU A 126 10.35 -10.64 -3.51
C LEU A 126 10.36 -11.73 -4.58
N GLU A 127 11.24 -12.72 -4.44
CA GLU A 127 11.32 -13.87 -5.35
C GLU A 127 10.00 -14.65 -5.39
N GLU A 128 9.47 -15.03 -4.23
CA GLU A 128 8.19 -15.75 -4.13
C GLU A 128 7.05 -14.97 -4.77
N ALA A 129 7.01 -13.65 -4.53
CA ALA A 129 5.99 -12.78 -5.09
C ALA A 129 6.09 -12.68 -6.61
N LEU A 130 7.29 -12.45 -7.16
CA LEU A 130 7.50 -12.35 -8.61
C LEU A 130 7.26 -13.69 -9.31
N ALA A 131 7.73 -14.80 -8.75
CA ALA A 131 7.45 -16.15 -9.26
C ALA A 131 5.95 -16.44 -9.31
N SER A 132 5.18 -16.03 -8.29
CA SER A 132 3.70 -16.21 -8.27
C SER A 132 2.97 -15.43 -9.36
N LEU A 133 3.62 -14.38 -9.90
CA LEU A 133 3.12 -13.56 -11.00
C LEU A 133 3.56 -14.10 -12.37
N GLY A 134 4.36 -15.16 -12.42
CA GLY A 134 4.98 -15.70 -13.63
C GLY A 134 6.14 -14.84 -14.15
N VAL A 135 6.79 -14.09 -13.26
CA VAL A 135 7.96 -13.26 -13.57
C VAL A 135 9.21 -14.07 -13.23
N GLU A 136 9.96 -14.43 -14.27
CA GLU A 136 11.28 -15.08 -14.23
C GLU A 136 12.37 -14.18 -14.85
#